data_AF-A0A3A8Z9R1-F1
#
_entry.id   AF-A0A3A8Z9R1-F1
#
_cell.length_a   1.000
_cell.length_b   1.000
_cell.length_c   1.000
_cell.angle_alpha   90.00
_cell.angle_beta   90.00
_cell.angle_gamma   90.00
#
_symmetry.space_group_name_H-M   'P 1'
#
loop_
_entity.id
_entity.type
_entity.pdbx_description
1 polymer ?
#
loop_
_entity_poly.entity_id
_entity_poly.type
_entity_poly.pdbx_seq_one_letter_code
_entity_poly.pdbx_strand_id
1 'polypeptide(L)'
;MRKNLLLLGTCLTLLLAGCSSPAKDIAETVKNVTNNSDPTSTPEPTGTPAPKETKLALGKKGSIGDWDIRVKKAEIRTKIKNGKYRVFEPDKGEKFVTITATVRNKGKEKSSFLPRVGYKDKMLTATLYYKEKYEYQPLELLSYDKDLVGTQVNPLSNKSGIIVFSVPKKVAKAKGKLLLKIGTSTENVTYSLK
;
A
#
# COMPACT_ATOMS: atom_id res chain seq x y z
N MET A 1 -34.33 55.38 -10.31
CA MET A 1 -34.47 56.23 -9.10
C MET A 1 -34.89 55.27 -7.98
N ARG A 2 -34.29 55.12 -6.79
CA ARG A 2 -33.33 55.83 -5.92
C ARG A 2 -32.45 54.72 -5.29
N LYS A 3 -31.12 54.76 -5.36
CA LYS A 3 -30.16 55.45 -4.47
C LYS A 3 -30.14 54.97 -3.01
N ASN A 4 -28.99 54.38 -2.66
CA ASN A 4 -28.23 54.50 -1.40
C ASN A 4 -28.73 53.64 -0.21
N LEU A 5 -27.91 53.10 0.70
CA LEU A 5 -26.61 53.55 1.22
C LEU A 5 -25.95 52.42 2.07
N LEU A 6 -24.61 52.38 2.02
CA LEU A 6 -23.56 51.83 2.92
C LEU A 6 -23.90 51.03 4.20
N LEU A 7 -23.06 50.04 4.55
CA LEU A 7 -21.87 50.17 5.45
C LEU A 7 -21.21 48.77 5.67
N LEU A 8 -19.98 48.57 5.19
CA LEU A 8 -18.71 48.45 5.96
C LEU A 8 -18.73 47.53 7.20
N GLY A 9 -17.99 46.42 7.11
CA GLY A 9 -17.56 45.58 8.23
C GLY A 9 -16.20 44.96 7.93
N THR A 10 -15.15 45.61 8.42
CA THR A 10 -13.72 45.27 8.33
C THR A 10 -13.39 43.88 8.88
N CYS A 11 -12.72 43.03 8.10
CA CYS A 11 -12.19 41.75 8.56
C CYS A 11 -10.71 41.89 8.96
N LEU A 12 -10.45 41.40 10.16
CA LEU A 12 -9.31 41.54 11.04
C LEU A 12 -8.03 40.89 10.46
N THR A 13 -6.95 41.64 10.34
CA THR A 13 -5.61 41.13 10.02
C THR A 13 -4.96 40.51 11.26
N LEU A 14 -4.62 39.22 11.18
CA LEU A 14 -3.81 38.53 12.18
C LEU A 14 -2.33 38.82 11.94
N LEU A 15 -1.72 39.62 12.81
CA LEU A 15 -0.28 39.79 12.93
C LEU A 15 0.30 38.57 13.66
N LEU A 16 1.13 37.78 12.97
CA LEU A 16 2.01 36.81 13.61
C LEU A 16 3.22 37.55 14.17
N ALA A 17 3.21 37.80 15.48
CA ALA A 17 4.39 38.18 16.24
C ALA A 17 5.26 36.92 16.45
N GLY A 18 6.33 36.78 15.67
CA GLY A 18 7.42 35.86 15.97
C GLY A 18 8.47 36.58 16.82
N CYS A 19 8.63 36.17 18.08
CA CYS A 19 9.76 36.56 18.90
C CYS A 19 11.05 35.97 18.32
N SER A 20 11.94 36.83 17.81
CA SER A 20 13.37 36.54 17.72
C SER A 20 14.04 37.08 18.99
N SER A 21 14.74 36.22 19.72
CA SER A 21 15.69 36.68 20.74
C SER A 21 16.98 37.15 20.05
N PRO A 22 17.58 38.28 20.48
CA PRO A 22 18.84 38.76 19.94
C PRO A 22 20.00 38.09 20.70
N ALA A 23 20.93 37.49 19.97
CA ALA A 23 22.26 37.21 20.51
C ALA A 23 23.25 38.20 19.87
N LYS A 24 23.96 38.85 20.78
CA LYS A 24 24.70 40.10 20.65
C LYS A 24 26.09 39.86 20.05
N ASP A 25 26.46 40.80 19.19
CA ASP A 25 27.79 41.26 18.79
C ASP A 25 28.91 40.28 18.41
N ILE A 26 29.41 40.59 17.22
CA ILE A 26 30.60 40.11 16.54
C ILE A 26 31.73 41.06 16.95
N ALA A 27 32.82 40.56 17.50
CA ALA A 27 34.11 41.26 17.46
C ALA A 27 35.28 40.27 17.56
N GLU A 28 36.16 40.36 16.55
CA GLU A 28 37.59 40.06 16.58
C GLU A 28 38.09 38.61 16.44
N THR A 29 38.14 38.19 15.17
CA THR A 29 39.36 37.86 14.39
C THR A 29 40.62 37.31 15.12
N VAL A 30 41.08 36.14 14.60
CA VAL A 30 42.48 35.72 14.30
C VAL A 30 43.08 34.54 15.12
N LYS A 31 43.44 33.47 14.35
CA LYS A 31 44.45 32.38 14.59
C LYS A 31 44.09 31.31 15.64
N ASN A 32 44.26 30.01 15.45
CA ASN A 32 45.05 29.23 14.52
C ASN A 32 44.40 27.84 14.34
N VAL A 33 44.41 27.35 13.11
CA VAL A 33 44.07 25.97 12.75
C VAL A 33 45.22 25.07 13.19
N THR A 34 44.93 23.96 13.88
CA THR A 34 45.82 22.80 13.91
C THR A 34 44.97 21.54 13.93
N ASN A 35 45.09 20.78 12.84
CA ASN A 35 44.48 19.48 12.59
C ASN A 35 44.90 18.45 13.64
N ASN A 36 43.92 17.73 14.19
CA ASN A 36 44.13 16.34 14.58
C ASN A 36 42.81 15.58 14.39
N SER A 37 42.64 14.98 13.22
CA SER A 37 41.49 14.13 12.90
C SER A 37 41.97 12.69 12.82
N ASP A 38 41.75 11.94 13.89
CA ASP A 38 41.77 10.48 13.87
C ASP A 38 40.54 9.98 13.08
N PRO A 39 40.65 9.00 12.18
CA PRO A 39 39.50 8.48 11.45
C PRO A 39 38.69 7.59 12.40
N THR A 40 37.65 8.15 13.01
CA THR A 40 36.61 7.32 13.64
C THR A 40 35.89 6.55 12.53
N SER A 41 36.06 5.23 12.50
CA SER A 41 35.35 4.35 11.57
C SER A 41 33.85 4.42 11.87
N THR A 42 33.10 5.06 10.98
CA THR A 42 31.64 4.97 10.94
C THR A 42 31.25 3.50 10.77
N PRO A 43 30.50 2.89 11.70
CA PRO A 43 30.02 1.52 11.52
C PRO A 43 29.08 1.48 10.29
N GLU A 44 29.35 0.52 9.42
CA GLU A 44 28.53 0.24 8.24
C GLU A 44 27.08 -0.02 8.68
N PRO A 45 26.06 0.55 8.00
CA PRO A 45 24.67 0.35 8.40
C PRO A 45 24.34 -1.13 8.32
N THR A 46 24.13 -1.75 9.48
CA THR A 46 23.61 -3.11 9.60
C THR A 46 22.31 -3.19 8.79
N GLY A 47 22.33 -3.94 7.69
CA GLY A 47 21.21 -4.02 6.75
C GLY A 47 19.92 -4.42 7.46
N THR A 48 18.80 -3.82 7.05
CA THR A 48 17.47 -4.24 7.52
C THR A 48 17.30 -5.75 7.25
N PRO A 49 16.90 -6.55 8.25
CA PRO A 49 16.70 -7.99 8.07
C PRO A 49 15.71 -8.26 6.92
N ALA A 50 16.02 -9.27 6.10
CA ALA A 50 15.12 -9.68 5.02
C ALA A 50 13.73 -10.08 5.59
N PRO A 51 12.63 -9.79 4.87
CA PRO A 51 11.30 -10.13 5.35
C PRO A 51 11.14 -11.65 5.52
N LYS A 52 10.46 -12.07 6.58
CA LYS A 52 10.11 -13.48 6.80
C LYS A 52 9.10 -13.92 5.74
N GLU A 53 9.51 -14.81 4.83
CA GLU A 53 8.68 -15.32 3.74
C GLU A 53 8.20 -16.74 4.01
N THR A 54 6.89 -16.98 3.91
CA THR A 54 6.28 -18.31 3.98
C THR A 54 5.68 -18.71 2.64
N LYS A 55 6.22 -19.74 1.99
CA LYS A 55 5.71 -20.23 0.70
C LYS A 55 4.55 -21.22 0.91
N LEU A 56 3.45 -21.02 0.20
CA LEU A 56 2.22 -21.81 0.33
C LEU A 56 1.67 -22.24 -1.03
N ALA A 57 1.07 -23.43 -1.07
CA ALA A 57 0.25 -23.86 -2.19
C ALA A 57 -1.15 -23.22 -2.12
N LEU A 58 -1.83 -23.14 -3.27
CA LEU A 58 -3.24 -22.75 -3.32
C LEU A 58 -4.09 -23.67 -2.42
N GLY A 59 -5.13 -23.10 -1.82
CA GLY A 59 -6.02 -23.75 -0.85
C GLY A 59 -5.47 -23.82 0.58
N LYS A 60 -4.16 -23.67 0.77
CA LYS A 60 -3.56 -23.61 2.11
C LYS A 60 -3.82 -22.26 2.77
N LYS A 61 -3.88 -22.28 4.10
CA LYS A 61 -4.11 -21.09 4.93
C LYS A 61 -2.75 -20.49 5.27
N GLY A 62 -2.56 -19.22 4.95
CA GLY A 62 -1.49 -18.38 5.46
C GLY A 62 -2.01 -17.42 6.52
N SER A 63 -1.12 -16.96 7.40
CA SER A 63 -1.45 -15.97 8.43
C SER A 63 -0.43 -14.84 8.38
N ILE A 64 -0.90 -13.59 8.39
CA ILE A 64 -0.07 -12.38 8.49
C ILE A 64 -0.74 -11.44 9.48
N GLY A 65 -0.07 -11.19 10.61
CA GLY A 65 -0.68 -10.47 11.74
C GLY A 65 -2.08 -11.01 12.07
N ASP A 66 -3.05 -10.10 12.07
CA ASP A 66 -4.46 -10.39 12.38
C ASP A 66 -5.22 -11.04 11.22
N TRP A 67 -4.62 -11.30 10.07
CA TRP A 67 -5.30 -11.89 8.92
C TRP A 67 -4.98 -13.36 8.75
N ASP A 68 -6.02 -14.18 8.60
CA ASP A 68 -5.89 -15.49 7.95
C ASP A 68 -6.34 -15.36 6.49
N ILE A 69 -5.51 -15.87 5.58
CA ILE A 69 -5.69 -15.72 4.13
C ILE A 69 -5.68 -17.12 3.52
N ARG A 70 -6.68 -17.43 2.69
CA ARG A 70 -6.72 -18.65 1.89
C ARG A 70 -6.96 -18.31 0.43
N VAL A 71 -5.91 -18.38 -0.38
CA VAL A 71 -5.99 -18.19 -1.83
C VAL A 71 -6.47 -19.50 -2.46
N LYS A 72 -7.66 -19.51 -3.07
CA LYS A 72 -8.29 -20.72 -3.60
C LYS A 72 -7.86 -21.03 -5.03
N LYS A 73 -7.87 -20.03 -5.90
CA LYS A 73 -7.55 -20.17 -7.33
C LYS A 73 -7.13 -18.86 -7.96
N ALA A 74 -6.42 -18.96 -9.09
CA ALA A 74 -6.09 -17.86 -9.97
C ALA A 74 -6.65 -18.12 -11.38
N GLU A 75 -7.33 -17.14 -11.95
CA GLU A 75 -7.98 -17.24 -13.27
C GLU A 75 -7.65 -16.01 -14.13
N ILE A 76 -7.42 -16.23 -15.42
CA ILE A 76 -7.22 -15.15 -16.39
C ILE A 76 -8.59 -14.77 -16.96
N ARG A 77 -8.95 -13.48 -16.89
CA ARG A 77 -10.23 -12.98 -17.39
C ARG A 77 -10.01 -11.84 -18.37
N THR A 78 -10.92 -11.73 -19.34
CA THR A 78 -10.97 -10.59 -20.28
C THR A 78 -11.93 -9.50 -19.83
N LYS A 79 -12.87 -9.83 -18.93
CA LYS A 79 -13.82 -8.90 -18.33
C LYS A 79 -14.37 -9.44 -17.02
N ILE A 80 -14.87 -8.55 -16.17
CA ILE A 80 -15.58 -8.89 -14.93
C ILE A 80 -16.93 -8.17 -14.98
N LYS A 81 -18.03 -8.92 -14.93
CA LYS A 81 -19.38 -8.35 -14.92
C LYS A 81 -19.80 -8.02 -13.49
N ASN A 82 -20.46 -6.88 -13.31
CA ASN A 82 -21.13 -6.48 -12.07
C ASN A 82 -22.60 -6.14 -12.38
N GLY A 83 -23.46 -7.14 -12.24
CA GLY A 83 -24.86 -7.04 -12.67
C GLY A 83 -25.02 -6.93 -14.18
N LYS A 84 -26.15 -6.34 -14.60
CA LYS A 84 -26.52 -6.19 -16.03
C LYS A 84 -25.84 -5.01 -16.71
N TYR A 85 -25.50 -3.96 -15.96
CA TYR A 85 -25.16 -2.65 -16.50
C TYR A 85 -23.70 -2.22 -16.30
N ARG A 86 -22.88 -2.99 -15.58
CA ARG A 86 -21.47 -2.65 -15.35
C ARG A 86 -20.55 -3.80 -15.72
N VAL A 87 -19.49 -3.47 -16.44
CA VAL A 87 -18.41 -4.38 -16.83
C VAL A 87 -17.09 -3.68 -16.59
N PHE A 88 -16.16 -4.38 -15.95
CA PHE A 88 -14.76 -3.97 -15.88
C PHE A 88 -13.99 -4.67 -16.99
N GLU A 89 -13.17 -3.92 -17.70
CA GLU A 89 -12.32 -4.42 -18.79
C GLU A 89 -10.89 -3.93 -18.55
N PRO A 90 -9.88 -4.76 -18.82
CA PRO A 90 -8.48 -4.34 -18.73
C PRO A 90 -8.14 -3.43 -19.91
N ASP A 91 -7.08 -2.66 -19.77
CA ASP A 91 -6.57 -1.81 -20.85
C ASP A 91 -6.18 -2.63 -22.09
N LYS A 92 -6.09 -1.94 -23.23
CA LYS A 92 -5.73 -2.57 -24.50
C LYS A 92 -4.38 -3.29 -24.38
N GLY A 93 -4.38 -4.58 -24.71
CA GLY A 93 -3.18 -5.42 -24.63
C GLY A 93 -2.99 -6.13 -23.28
N GLU A 94 -3.84 -5.84 -22.31
CA GLU A 94 -3.81 -6.41 -20.98
C GLU A 94 -4.87 -7.50 -20.77
N LYS A 95 -4.74 -8.21 -19.65
CA LYS A 95 -5.68 -9.20 -19.14
C LYS A 95 -5.75 -9.08 -17.63
N PHE A 96 -6.92 -9.41 -17.08
CA PHE A 96 -7.04 -9.55 -15.64
C PHE A 96 -6.49 -10.89 -15.17
N VAL A 97 -5.65 -10.87 -14.15
CA VAL A 97 -5.38 -12.00 -13.28
C VAL A 97 -6.26 -11.84 -12.06
N THR A 98 -7.24 -12.73 -11.90
CA THR A 98 -8.21 -12.73 -10.80
C THR A 98 -7.87 -13.80 -9.80
N ILE A 99 -7.64 -13.40 -8.55
CA ILE A 99 -7.29 -14.26 -7.44
C ILE A 99 -8.53 -14.44 -6.56
N THR A 100 -9.12 -15.63 -6.53
CA THR A 100 -10.21 -15.94 -5.60
C THR A 100 -9.63 -16.27 -4.23
N ALA A 101 -10.05 -15.57 -3.18
CA ALA A 101 -9.58 -15.80 -1.83
C ALA A 101 -10.70 -15.72 -0.79
N THR A 102 -10.43 -16.30 0.38
CA THR A 102 -11.19 -16.04 1.62
C THR A 102 -10.23 -15.45 2.63
N VAL A 103 -10.65 -14.36 3.28
CA VAL A 103 -9.89 -13.66 4.31
C VAL A 103 -10.68 -13.65 5.61
N ARG A 104 -9.99 -13.83 6.73
CA ARG A 104 -10.57 -13.73 8.07
C ARG A 104 -9.82 -12.69 8.88
N ASN A 105 -10.56 -11.78 9.49
CA ASN A 105 -10.01 -10.90 10.51
C ASN A 105 -10.02 -11.64 11.85
N LYS A 106 -8.85 -11.91 12.42
CA LYS A 106 -8.64 -12.49 13.75
C LYS A 106 -8.41 -11.43 14.83
N GLY A 107 -8.26 -10.17 14.43
CA GLY A 107 -8.06 -9.05 15.33
C GLY A 107 -9.31 -8.74 16.15
N LYS A 108 -9.16 -7.81 17.10
CA LYS A 108 -10.22 -7.40 18.03
C LYS A 108 -11.12 -6.31 17.47
N GLU A 109 -10.69 -5.61 16.42
CA GLU A 109 -11.41 -4.48 15.82
C GLU A 109 -11.76 -4.76 14.35
N LYS A 110 -12.77 -4.04 13.85
CA LYS A 110 -13.08 -4.04 12.41
C LYS A 110 -11.90 -3.42 11.65
N SER A 111 -11.41 -4.11 10.64
CA SER A 111 -10.22 -3.69 9.89
C SER A 111 -10.42 -3.84 8.39
N SER A 112 -9.63 -3.08 7.62
CA SER A 112 -9.62 -3.11 6.17
C SER A 112 -8.58 -4.12 5.67
N PHE A 113 -9.01 -5.06 4.82
CA PHE A 113 -8.09 -5.93 4.11
C PHE A 113 -7.51 -5.19 2.90
N LEU A 114 -6.18 -5.18 2.74
CA LEU A 114 -5.48 -4.42 1.70
C LEU A 114 -5.90 -2.93 1.65
N PRO A 115 -5.67 -2.18 2.73
CA PRO A 115 -6.07 -0.77 2.79
C PRO A 115 -5.27 0.07 1.79
N ARG A 116 -5.88 1.17 1.32
CA ARG A 116 -5.24 2.15 0.43
C ARG A 116 -4.17 3.00 1.12
N VAL A 117 -4.36 3.25 2.42
CA VAL A 117 -3.51 4.10 3.24
C VAL A 117 -3.21 3.40 4.55
N GLY A 118 -1.98 3.54 5.01
CA GLY A 118 -1.50 2.92 6.24
C GLY A 118 -0.01 3.16 6.43
N TYR A 119 0.50 2.80 7.60
CA TYR A 119 1.94 2.87 7.87
C TYR A 119 2.67 1.79 7.07
N LYS A 120 3.76 2.16 6.41
CA LYS A 120 4.49 1.30 5.46
C LYS A 120 4.87 -0.08 6.03
N ASP A 121 5.20 -0.13 7.32
CA ASP A 121 5.62 -1.33 8.06
C ASP A 121 4.45 -2.22 8.50
N LYS A 122 3.25 -1.65 8.65
CA LYS A 122 2.05 -2.35 9.15
C LYS A 122 1.00 -2.60 8.08
N MET A 123 1.09 -1.89 6.96
CA MET A 123 0.12 -1.96 5.88
C MET A 123 0.21 -3.32 5.19
N LEU A 124 -0.88 -4.07 5.23
CA LEU A 124 -1.00 -5.31 4.48
C LEU A 124 -1.14 -4.98 2.99
N THR A 125 -0.23 -5.47 2.17
CA THR A 125 -0.25 -5.30 0.72
C THR A 125 -0.36 -6.65 0.01
N ALA A 126 -0.78 -6.59 -1.25
CA ALA A 126 -0.75 -7.73 -2.16
C ALA A 126 0.01 -7.30 -3.40
N THR A 127 0.99 -8.09 -3.83
CA THR A 127 1.77 -7.82 -5.03
C THR A 127 1.84 -9.09 -5.87
N LEU A 128 1.51 -8.96 -7.15
CA LEU A 128 1.69 -10.04 -8.11
C LEU A 128 3.07 -9.88 -8.77
N TYR A 129 3.91 -10.88 -8.63
CA TYR A 129 5.25 -10.92 -9.22
C TYR A 129 5.26 -11.79 -10.47
N TYR A 130 5.83 -11.29 -11.55
CA TYR A 130 6.23 -12.08 -12.71
C TYR A 130 7.74 -12.28 -12.72
N LYS A 131 8.16 -13.56 -12.72
CA LYS A 131 9.59 -13.95 -12.65
C LYS A 131 10.35 -13.28 -11.50
N GLU A 132 9.67 -13.02 -10.37
CA GLU A 132 10.25 -12.40 -9.17
C GLU A 132 10.87 -11.01 -9.36
N LYS A 133 10.67 -10.38 -10.53
CA LYS A 133 11.31 -9.11 -10.90
C LYS A 133 10.32 -8.01 -11.22
N TYR A 134 9.20 -8.37 -11.86
CA TYR A 134 8.20 -7.40 -12.30
C TYR A 134 7.00 -7.45 -11.37
N GLU A 135 6.69 -6.30 -10.78
CA GLU A 135 5.62 -6.16 -9.79
C GLU A 135 4.37 -5.57 -10.42
N TYR A 136 3.22 -6.07 -10.00
CA TYR A 136 1.90 -5.55 -10.35
C TYR A 136 1.08 -5.38 -9.08
N GLN A 137 0.51 -4.19 -8.92
CA GLN A 137 -0.37 -3.84 -7.81
C GLN A 137 -1.82 -4.20 -8.15
N PRO A 138 -2.66 -4.48 -7.14
CA PRO A 138 -4.05 -4.82 -7.36
C PRO A 138 -4.84 -3.59 -7.80
N LEU A 139 -5.84 -3.83 -8.62
CA LEU A 139 -6.86 -2.86 -8.97
C LEU A 139 -7.99 -2.91 -7.94
N GLU A 140 -8.50 -1.74 -7.57
CA GLU A 140 -9.78 -1.66 -6.87
C GLU A 140 -10.92 -1.52 -7.88
N LEU A 141 -11.88 -2.44 -7.81
CA LEU A 141 -13.09 -2.46 -8.60
C LEU A 141 -14.19 -1.71 -7.86
N LEU A 142 -14.25 -0.38 -8.05
CA LEU A 142 -15.21 0.48 -7.36
C LEU A 142 -16.66 -0.02 -7.49
N SER A 143 -17.35 -0.09 -6.34
CA SER A 143 -18.71 -0.63 -6.17
C SER A 143 -18.89 -2.10 -6.62
N TYR A 144 -17.82 -2.89 -6.67
CA TYR A 144 -17.91 -4.35 -6.82
C TYR A 144 -17.93 -5.02 -5.44
N ASP A 145 -19.04 -5.68 -5.11
CA ASP A 145 -19.32 -6.27 -3.80
C ASP A 145 -18.35 -7.39 -3.38
N LYS A 146 -17.70 -8.02 -4.37
CA LYS A 146 -16.74 -9.11 -4.18
C LYS A 146 -15.29 -8.68 -4.29
N ASP A 147 -15.01 -7.38 -4.42
CA ASP A 147 -13.63 -6.91 -4.33
C ASP A 147 -13.14 -7.04 -2.88
N LEU A 148 -11.94 -7.60 -2.73
CA LEU A 148 -11.28 -7.71 -1.44
C LEU A 148 -10.37 -6.51 -1.15
N VAL A 149 -10.00 -5.70 -2.14
CA VAL A 149 -9.19 -4.50 -1.92
C VAL A 149 -9.99 -3.48 -1.11
N GLY A 150 -9.44 -3.04 0.01
CA GLY A 150 -10.07 -2.08 0.92
C GLY A 150 -11.30 -2.61 1.67
N THR A 151 -11.62 -3.92 1.60
CA THR A 151 -12.86 -4.44 2.16
C THR A 151 -12.82 -4.46 3.69
N GLN A 152 -13.88 -3.97 4.32
CA GLN A 152 -14.00 -3.95 5.78
C GLN A 152 -14.48 -5.31 6.29
N VAL A 153 -13.76 -5.86 7.27
CA VAL A 153 -14.07 -7.16 7.88
C VAL A 153 -14.15 -7.01 9.39
N ASN A 154 -15.31 -7.35 9.95
CA ASN A 154 -15.54 -7.34 11.40
C ASN A 154 -14.64 -8.37 12.11
N PRO A 155 -14.37 -8.19 13.41
CA PRO A 155 -13.66 -9.17 14.22
C PRO A 155 -14.22 -10.58 14.03
N LEU A 156 -13.32 -11.57 13.97
CA LEU A 156 -13.60 -13.00 13.84
C LEU A 156 -14.39 -13.42 12.59
N SER A 157 -14.72 -12.48 11.70
CA SER A 157 -15.56 -12.68 10.51
C SER A 157 -14.73 -12.98 9.26
N ASN A 158 -15.38 -13.59 8.27
CA ASN A 158 -14.77 -13.93 6.98
C ASN A 158 -15.40 -13.13 5.84
N LYS A 159 -14.59 -12.80 4.82
CA LYS A 159 -15.04 -12.33 3.51
C LYS A 159 -14.43 -13.20 2.42
N SER A 160 -15.23 -13.56 1.41
CA SER A 160 -14.75 -14.23 0.20
C SER A 160 -14.98 -13.33 -0.99
N GLY A 161 -14.01 -13.31 -1.89
CA GLY A 161 -14.05 -12.40 -3.02
C GLY A 161 -12.86 -12.61 -3.94
N ILE A 162 -12.53 -11.57 -4.70
CA ILE A 162 -11.41 -11.55 -5.62
C ILE A 162 -10.45 -10.39 -5.33
N ILE A 163 -9.18 -10.62 -5.62
CA ILE A 163 -8.18 -9.56 -5.82
C ILE A 163 -7.87 -9.58 -7.33
N VAL A 164 -7.82 -8.41 -7.97
CA VAL A 164 -7.65 -8.31 -9.41
C VAL A 164 -6.38 -7.56 -9.74
N PHE A 165 -5.61 -8.07 -10.69
CA PHE A 165 -4.45 -7.39 -11.26
C PHE A 165 -4.66 -7.23 -12.75
N SER A 166 -4.29 -6.09 -13.33
CA SER A 166 -4.16 -5.96 -14.78
C SER A 166 -2.70 -6.12 -15.16
N VAL A 167 -2.44 -7.02 -16.12
CA VAL A 167 -1.08 -7.32 -16.59
C VAL A 167 -1.06 -7.47 -18.11
N PRO A 168 0.09 -7.26 -18.76
CA PRO A 168 0.23 -7.53 -20.19
C PRO A 168 -0.17 -8.97 -20.55
N LYS A 169 -0.82 -9.17 -21.70
CA LYS A 169 -1.29 -10.49 -22.17
C LYS A 169 -0.20 -11.58 -22.11
N LYS A 170 1.07 -11.23 -22.40
CA LYS A 170 2.22 -12.15 -22.33
C LYS A 170 2.51 -12.63 -20.90
N VAL A 171 2.29 -11.77 -19.91
CA VAL A 171 2.49 -12.05 -18.49
C VAL A 171 1.35 -12.92 -17.97
N ALA A 172 0.09 -12.57 -18.28
CA ALA A 172 -1.06 -13.37 -17.89
C ALA A 172 -0.96 -14.82 -18.39
N LYS A 173 -0.55 -15.02 -19.65
CA LYS A 173 -0.37 -16.37 -20.22
C LYS A 173 0.73 -17.18 -19.53
N ALA A 174 1.69 -16.55 -18.90
CA ALA A 174 2.78 -17.20 -18.19
C ALA A 174 2.41 -17.50 -16.72
N LYS A 175 1.20 -18.03 -16.48
CA LYS A 175 0.65 -18.27 -15.14
C LYS A 175 1.59 -19.03 -14.19
N GLY A 176 2.33 -20.02 -14.71
CA GLY A 176 3.31 -20.78 -13.92
C GLY A 176 4.54 -19.99 -13.45
N LYS A 177 4.73 -18.76 -13.94
CA LYS A 177 5.81 -17.83 -13.55
C LYS A 177 5.29 -16.68 -12.68
N LEU A 178 4.02 -16.75 -12.25
CA LEU A 178 3.38 -15.77 -11.39
C LEU A 178 3.40 -16.24 -9.93
N LEU A 179 3.78 -15.32 -9.06
CA LEU A 179 3.75 -15.48 -7.61
C LEU A 179 2.91 -14.36 -7.02
N LEU A 180 1.98 -14.69 -6.13
CA LEU A 180 1.24 -13.70 -5.36
C LEU A 180 1.86 -13.61 -3.96
N LYS A 181 2.39 -12.44 -3.61
CA LYS A 181 2.83 -12.14 -2.24
C LYS A 181 1.76 -11.32 -1.53
N ILE A 182 1.38 -11.71 -0.33
CA ILE A 182 0.50 -10.94 0.55
C ILE A 182 1.19 -10.81 1.90
N GLY A 183 1.37 -9.59 2.40
CA GLY A 183 2.19 -9.37 3.58
C GLY A 183 2.36 -7.92 3.97
N THR A 184 3.14 -7.69 5.01
CA THR A 184 3.72 -6.39 5.34
C THR A 184 5.15 -6.31 4.77
N SER A 185 5.87 -5.23 5.07
CA SER A 185 7.30 -5.13 4.70
C SER A 185 8.20 -6.10 5.46
N THR A 186 7.74 -6.72 6.55
CA THR A 186 8.55 -7.57 7.43
C THR A 186 8.14 -9.04 7.39
N GLU A 187 6.89 -9.35 7.01
CA GLU A 187 6.38 -10.71 6.94
C GLU A 187 5.44 -10.87 5.74
N ASN A 188 5.59 -11.95 4.98
CA ASN A 188 4.70 -12.25 3.86
C ASN A 188 4.44 -13.74 3.67
N VAL A 189 3.28 -14.03 3.08
CA VAL A 189 2.94 -15.33 2.51
C VAL A 189 3.00 -15.23 0.99
N THR A 190 3.64 -16.21 0.35
CA THR A 190 3.83 -16.26 -1.10
C THR A 190 3.14 -17.48 -1.67
N TYR A 191 2.25 -17.28 -2.65
CA TYR A 191 1.51 -18.34 -3.34
C TYR A 191 2.00 -18.49 -4.78
N SER A 192 2.36 -19.70 -5.17
CA SER A 192 2.52 -20.04 -6.59
C SER A 192 1.15 -20.17 -7.24
N LEU A 193 0.96 -19.52 -8.39
CA LEU A 193 -0.33 -19.53 -9.08
C LEU A 193 -0.51 -20.71 -10.04
N LYS A 194 0.46 -21.63 -10.14
CA LYS A 194 0.37 -22.83 -10.96
C LYS A 194 -0.65 -23.82 -10.42
#